data_AF-A0A212F270-F1
#
_entry.id   AF-A0A212F270-F1
#
_cell.length_a   1.000
_cell.length_b   1.000
_cell.length_c   1.000
_cell.angle_alpha   90.00
_cell.angle_beta   90.00
_cell.angle_gamma   90.00
#
_symmetry.space_group_name_H-M   'P 1'
#
loop_
_entity.id
_entity.type
_entity.pdbx_description
1 polymer ?
#
loop_
_entity_poly.entity_id
_entity_poly.type
_entity_poly.pdbx_seq_one_letter_code
_entity_poly.pdbx_strand_id
1 'polypeptide(L)'
;MQIFYPYSLQLHPNEFPGVDPNDCNSYKRRIKNAQKLSHCAKRDASITEHKQHWWWKANFVFEHVRLIRKHTGPFIFLEENNYVAPDLLIMFHCALETFNYFSHIEVLSFGGPLNVINMNLLSVEPWRPPFDLGLAFNKTTWRKIFSYSSHYCMFDDSSWSYSMWNLFGNFPKGYVTMARFMTPRVLNTKEIVHSEQKFKEYVGGFNTLNVFCKKLKAVFLFGPEGVVERAHKCPPKGDGAWNDLRDQLLCLDPLMSTTTE
;
A
#
# COMPACT_ATOMS: atom_id res chain seq x y z
N MET A 1 -17.49 -3.42 -10.95
CA MET A 1 -16.72 -2.66 -11.97
C MET A 1 -15.34 -3.28 -12.07
N GLN A 2 -14.85 -3.53 -13.27
CA GLN A 2 -13.48 -3.98 -13.52
C GLN A 2 -12.74 -2.86 -14.23
N ILE A 3 -11.47 -2.67 -13.87
CA ILE A 3 -10.53 -1.73 -14.48
C ILE A 3 -9.26 -2.51 -14.80
N PHE A 4 -8.58 -2.16 -15.88
CA PHE A 4 -7.44 -2.92 -16.40
C PHE A 4 -6.22 -2.01 -16.45
N TYR A 5 -5.12 -2.46 -15.85
CA TYR A 5 -3.85 -1.76 -15.89
C TYR A 5 -3.30 -1.79 -17.33
N PRO A 6 -3.15 -0.63 -18.00
CA PRO A 6 -2.85 -0.59 -19.43
C PRO A 6 -1.37 -0.91 -19.74
N TYR A 7 -0.51 -0.89 -18.73
CA TYR A 7 0.94 -1.05 -18.86
C TYR A 7 1.43 -2.39 -18.29
N SER A 8 0.58 -3.42 -18.37
CA SER A 8 0.91 -4.74 -17.83
C SER A 8 1.89 -5.51 -18.70
N LEU A 9 2.58 -6.51 -18.11
CA LEU A 9 3.45 -7.44 -18.84
C LEU A 9 2.71 -8.16 -19.96
N GLN A 10 1.43 -8.45 -19.75
CA GLN A 10 0.57 -9.12 -20.73
C GLN A 10 0.37 -8.28 -22.00
N LEU A 11 0.26 -6.96 -21.84
CA LEU A 11 0.03 -6.03 -22.95
C LEU A 11 1.34 -5.59 -23.63
N HIS A 12 2.46 -5.59 -22.89
CA HIS A 12 3.77 -5.18 -23.39
C HIS A 12 4.82 -6.31 -23.25
N PRO A 13 4.64 -7.49 -23.87
CA PRO A 13 5.50 -8.64 -23.60
C PRO A 13 6.96 -8.47 -24.07
N ASN A 14 7.19 -7.63 -25.09
CA ASN A 14 8.49 -7.49 -25.77
C ASN A 14 8.97 -6.03 -25.87
N GLU A 15 8.44 -5.14 -25.04
CA GLU A 15 8.81 -3.72 -25.00
C GLU A 15 8.62 -3.19 -23.58
N PHE A 16 9.23 -2.06 -23.24
CA PHE A 16 8.94 -1.38 -21.98
C PHE A 16 7.45 -1.02 -21.90
N PRO A 17 6.75 -1.23 -20.76
CA PRO A 17 7.27 -1.62 -19.45
C PRO A 17 7.33 -3.14 -19.17
N GLY A 18 7.08 -4.01 -20.14
CA GLY A 18 7.45 -5.41 -20.01
C GLY A 18 8.91 -5.69 -20.32
N VAL A 19 9.21 -6.85 -20.90
CA VAL A 19 10.59 -7.32 -21.05
C VAL A 19 11.13 -6.89 -22.41
N ASP A 20 11.88 -5.79 -22.44
CA ASP A 20 12.48 -5.31 -23.68
C ASP A 20 13.66 -6.22 -24.10
N PRO A 21 13.77 -6.62 -25.37
CA PRO A 21 14.94 -7.34 -25.89
C PRO A 21 16.27 -6.63 -25.69
N ASN A 22 16.25 -5.29 -25.55
CA ASN A 22 17.40 -4.43 -25.30
C ASN A 22 17.68 -4.21 -23.80
N ASP A 23 16.82 -4.71 -22.90
CA ASP A 23 17.12 -4.70 -21.47
C ASP A 23 18.40 -5.50 -21.22
N CYS A 24 19.22 -5.04 -20.26
CA CYS A 24 20.55 -5.62 -20.08
C CYS A 24 20.54 -7.06 -19.59
N ASN A 25 19.45 -7.51 -18.96
CA ASN A 25 19.24 -8.92 -18.65
C ASN A 25 19.01 -9.74 -19.92
N SER A 26 18.18 -9.26 -20.84
CA SER A 26 17.91 -9.87 -22.16
C SER A 26 19.16 -9.88 -23.05
N TYR A 27 19.92 -8.79 -23.07
CA TYR A 27 21.16 -8.65 -23.83
C TYR A 27 22.26 -9.60 -23.35
N LYS A 28 22.46 -9.73 -22.03
CA LYS A 28 23.43 -10.69 -21.45
C LYS A 28 23.08 -12.15 -21.74
N ARG A 29 21.78 -12.49 -21.77
CA ARG A 29 21.34 -13.85 -22.15
C ARG A 29 21.64 -14.15 -23.62
N ARG A 30 21.52 -13.15 -24.51
CA ARG A 30 21.83 -13.29 -25.95
C ARG A 30 23.33 -13.37 -26.23
N ILE A 31 24.16 -12.65 -25.48
CA ILE A 31 25.61 -12.58 -25.71
C ILE A 31 26.36 -13.06 -24.47
N LYS A 32 26.81 -14.34 -24.49
CA LYS A 32 27.54 -15.01 -23.39
C LYS A 32 28.80 -14.27 -22.92
N ASN A 33 29.35 -13.38 -23.75
CA ASN A 33 30.57 -12.60 -23.49
C ASN A 33 30.31 -11.08 -23.47
N ALA A 34 29.10 -10.60 -23.15
CA ALA A 34 28.84 -9.18 -22.98
C ALA A 34 29.59 -8.65 -21.73
N GLN A 35 30.88 -8.39 -21.90
CA GLN A 35 31.70 -7.68 -20.94
C GLN A 35 31.04 -6.32 -20.67
N LYS A 36 30.56 -6.17 -19.44
CA LYS A 36 30.50 -4.88 -18.73
C LYS A 36 29.84 -3.74 -19.53
N LEU A 37 28.51 -3.81 -19.75
CA LEU A 37 27.74 -2.56 -19.71
C LEU A 37 27.71 -2.10 -18.25
N SER A 38 28.70 -1.31 -17.85
CA SER A 38 28.86 -0.75 -16.50
C SER A 38 27.76 0.22 -16.09
N HIS A 39 26.93 0.67 -17.04
CA HIS A 39 25.92 1.72 -16.84
C HIS A 39 24.47 1.22 -16.88
N CYS A 40 24.25 -0.10 -16.95
CA CYS A 40 22.91 -0.61 -17.13
C CYS A 40 22.34 -1.27 -15.87
N ALA A 41 21.24 -0.70 -15.38
CA ALA A 41 20.46 -1.25 -14.29
C ALA A 41 19.89 -2.63 -14.67
N LYS A 42 19.99 -3.60 -13.75
CA LYS A 42 19.27 -4.87 -13.91
C LYS A 42 17.81 -4.62 -13.54
N ARG A 43 16.94 -4.69 -14.53
CA ARG A 43 15.48 -4.55 -14.36
C ARG A 43 14.80 -5.91 -14.46
N ASP A 44 13.88 -6.18 -13.54
CA ASP A 44 12.96 -7.32 -13.62
C ASP A 44 11.53 -6.78 -13.68
N ALA A 45 10.94 -6.86 -14.87
CA ALA A 45 9.62 -6.31 -15.14
C ALA A 45 8.52 -6.96 -14.29
N SER A 46 8.69 -8.23 -13.89
CA SER A 46 7.72 -8.93 -13.03
C SER A 46 7.69 -8.41 -11.61
N ILE A 47 8.83 -7.90 -11.13
CA ILE A 47 8.97 -7.31 -9.80
C ILE A 47 8.42 -5.88 -9.81
N THR A 48 8.72 -5.09 -10.86
CA THR A 48 8.31 -3.68 -10.94
C THR A 48 6.82 -3.49 -11.24
N GLU A 49 6.18 -4.42 -11.97
CA GLU A 49 4.76 -4.32 -12.34
C GLU A 49 3.85 -4.11 -11.12
N HIS A 50 4.12 -4.77 -9.99
CA HIS A 50 3.26 -4.69 -8.82
C HIS A 50 3.19 -3.27 -8.21
N LYS A 51 4.34 -2.61 -8.02
CA LYS A 51 4.39 -1.22 -7.52
C LYS A 51 3.80 -0.23 -8.52
N GLN A 52 4.04 -0.43 -9.82
CA GLN A 52 3.43 0.41 -10.86
C GLN A 52 1.91 0.27 -10.87
N HIS A 53 1.40 -0.96 -10.87
CA HIS A 53 -0.02 -1.23 -10.92
C HIS A 53 -0.74 -0.65 -9.69
N TRP A 54 -0.18 -0.82 -8.48
CA TRP A 54 -0.77 -0.23 -7.28
C TRP A 54 -0.89 1.29 -7.39
N TRP A 55 0.20 1.96 -7.81
CA TRP A 55 0.24 3.42 -7.95
C TRP A 55 -0.71 3.93 -9.04
N TRP A 56 -0.71 3.29 -10.21
CA TRP A 56 -1.66 3.60 -11.29
C TRP A 56 -3.11 3.42 -10.83
N LYS A 57 -3.42 2.31 -10.17
CA LYS A 57 -4.79 1.98 -9.72
C LYS A 57 -5.31 3.06 -8.79
N ALA A 58 -4.50 3.51 -7.82
CA ALA A 58 -4.88 4.57 -6.92
C ALA A 58 -5.16 5.88 -7.69
N ASN A 59 -4.25 6.30 -8.59
CA ASN A 59 -4.45 7.47 -9.45
C ASN A 59 -5.74 7.39 -10.28
N PHE A 60 -5.97 6.24 -10.92
CA PHE A 60 -7.13 6.02 -11.76
C PHE A 60 -8.44 6.06 -10.96
N VAL A 61 -8.49 5.37 -9.81
CA VAL A 61 -9.68 5.33 -8.95
C VAL A 61 -10.04 6.71 -8.42
N PHE A 62 -9.06 7.48 -7.95
CA PHE A 62 -9.32 8.79 -7.38
C PHE A 62 -9.66 9.87 -8.42
N GLU A 63 -9.11 9.80 -9.64
CA GLU A 63 -9.26 10.88 -10.62
C GLU A 63 -10.17 10.55 -11.82
N HIS A 64 -10.21 9.30 -12.29
CA HIS A 64 -10.81 8.95 -13.59
C HIS A 64 -12.11 8.15 -13.52
N VAL A 65 -12.44 7.52 -12.39
CA VAL A 65 -13.68 6.74 -12.28
C VAL A 65 -14.89 7.66 -12.06
N ARG A 66 -15.66 7.90 -13.14
CA ARG A 66 -16.81 8.81 -13.15
C ARG A 66 -17.88 8.48 -12.09
N LEU A 67 -18.16 7.20 -11.84
CA LEU A 67 -19.20 6.74 -10.91
C LEU A 67 -18.96 7.16 -9.46
N ILE A 68 -17.70 7.34 -9.07
CA ILE A 68 -17.29 7.66 -7.68
C ILE A 68 -16.70 9.06 -7.57
N ARG A 69 -16.85 9.91 -8.60
CA ARG A 69 -16.30 11.28 -8.62
C ARG A 69 -16.80 12.16 -7.46
N LYS A 70 -18.01 11.91 -6.97
CA LYS A 70 -18.63 12.63 -5.83
C LYS A 70 -18.39 11.94 -4.48
N HIS A 71 -17.76 10.76 -4.45
CA HIS A 71 -17.48 10.05 -3.21
C HIS A 71 -16.40 10.78 -2.41
N THR A 72 -16.69 11.09 -1.16
CA THR A 72 -15.79 11.82 -0.23
C THR A 72 -15.20 10.91 0.84
N GLY A 73 -15.74 9.70 1.01
CA GLY A 73 -15.28 8.74 1.99
C GLY A 73 -13.93 8.10 1.64
N PRO A 74 -13.36 7.33 2.57
CA PRO A 74 -12.15 6.56 2.29
C PRO A 74 -12.40 5.35 1.38
N PHE A 75 -11.40 5.02 0.56
CA PHE A 75 -11.34 3.78 -0.19
C PHE A 75 -10.47 2.78 0.54
N ILE A 76 -10.91 1.52 0.64
CA ILE A 76 -10.13 0.42 1.23
C ILE A 76 -9.39 -0.30 0.10
N PHE A 77 -8.06 -0.35 0.16
CA PHE A 77 -7.22 -1.05 -0.79
C PHE A 77 -6.98 -2.48 -0.32
N LEU A 78 -7.43 -3.43 -1.13
CA LEU A 78 -7.25 -4.88 -0.91
C LEU A 78 -6.52 -5.50 -2.10
N GLU A 79 -5.86 -6.62 -1.83
CA GLU A 79 -5.18 -7.49 -2.78
C GLU A 79 -5.90 -8.84 -2.94
N GLU A 80 -5.59 -9.58 -4.00
CA GLU A 80 -6.23 -10.86 -4.35
C GLU A 80 -6.06 -11.97 -3.29
N ASN A 81 -4.97 -11.89 -2.53
CA ASN A 81 -4.61 -12.78 -1.44
C ASN A 81 -5.08 -12.24 -0.08
N ASN A 82 -6.11 -11.40 -0.05
CA ASN A 82 -6.68 -10.90 1.19
C ASN A 82 -7.95 -11.67 1.56
N TYR A 83 -8.02 -12.13 2.81
CA TYR A 83 -9.27 -12.59 3.43
C TYR A 83 -9.83 -11.48 4.32
N VAL A 84 -11.11 -11.16 4.13
CA VAL A 84 -11.80 -10.07 4.82
C VAL A 84 -12.73 -10.62 5.89
N ALA A 85 -12.66 -10.04 7.09
CA ALA A 85 -13.54 -10.36 8.21
C ALA A 85 -15.00 -9.97 7.92
N PRO A 86 -15.98 -10.76 8.40
CA PRO A 86 -17.41 -10.46 8.19
C PRO A 86 -17.87 -9.11 8.74
N ASP A 87 -17.21 -8.58 9.78
CA ASP A 87 -17.55 -7.31 10.44
C ASP A 87 -16.85 -6.08 9.83
N LEU A 88 -16.03 -6.23 8.78
CA LEU A 88 -15.14 -5.17 8.29
C LEU A 88 -15.87 -3.85 7.99
N LEU A 89 -17.00 -3.91 7.28
CA LEU A 89 -17.74 -2.69 6.89
C LEU A 89 -18.36 -1.98 8.10
N ILE A 90 -18.78 -2.74 9.11
CA ILE A 90 -19.38 -2.20 10.32
C ILE A 90 -18.31 -1.53 11.15
N MET A 91 -17.16 -2.21 11.33
CA MET A 91 -16.00 -1.66 12.02
C MET A 91 -15.42 -0.45 11.28
N PHE A 92 -15.45 -0.44 9.95
CA PHE A 92 -15.07 0.72 9.15
C PHE A 92 -15.95 1.92 9.49
N HIS A 93 -17.28 1.76 9.48
CA HIS A 93 -18.20 2.83 9.84
C HIS A 93 -17.97 3.36 11.27
N CYS A 94 -17.78 2.46 12.25
CA CYS A 94 -17.43 2.83 13.63
C CYS A 94 -16.12 3.63 13.73
N ALA A 95 -15.10 3.24 12.97
CA ALA A 95 -13.83 3.93 12.96
C ALA A 95 -13.92 5.32 12.34
N LEU A 96 -14.76 5.51 11.30
CA LEU A 96 -15.00 6.83 10.71
C LEU A 96 -15.67 7.80 11.69
N GLU A 97 -16.61 7.34 12.52
CA GLU A 97 -17.18 8.16 13.58
C GLU A 97 -16.12 8.64 14.59
N THR A 98 -15.08 7.83 14.80
CA THR A 98 -13.94 8.21 15.67
C THR A 98 -13.10 9.33 15.06
N PHE A 99 -13.04 9.44 13.73
CA PHE A 99 -12.24 10.45 13.03
C PHE A 99 -12.80 11.86 13.22
N ASN A 100 -14.12 11.98 13.46
CA ASN A 100 -14.76 13.25 13.80
C ASN A 100 -14.19 13.87 15.09
N TYR A 101 -13.72 13.03 16.03
CA TYR A 101 -13.11 13.47 17.30
C TYR A 101 -11.59 13.64 17.20
N PHE A 102 -10.94 12.95 16.27
CA PHE A 102 -9.49 12.91 16.13
C PHE A 102 -9.05 13.24 14.71
N SER A 103 -9.11 14.53 14.38
CA SER A 103 -8.81 15.07 13.04
C SER A 103 -7.38 14.87 12.55
N HIS A 104 -6.46 14.44 13.42
CA HIS A 104 -5.07 14.19 13.07
C HIS A 104 -4.84 12.79 12.47
N ILE A 105 -5.84 11.91 12.49
CA ILE A 105 -5.77 10.58 11.86
C ILE A 105 -6.01 10.74 10.35
N GLU A 106 -5.10 10.20 9.54
CA GLU A 106 -5.09 10.40 8.08
C GLU A 106 -5.39 9.11 7.31
N VAL A 107 -5.07 7.95 7.89
CA VAL A 107 -5.26 6.63 7.28
C VAL A 107 -5.83 5.61 8.28
N LEU A 108 -6.50 4.58 7.75
CA LEU A 108 -6.93 3.39 8.49
C LEU A 108 -6.15 2.17 8.00
N SER A 109 -5.79 1.27 8.91
CA SER A 109 -5.31 -0.05 8.53
C SER A 109 -6.16 -1.14 9.17
N PHE A 110 -6.60 -2.07 8.34
CA PHE A 110 -7.43 -3.19 8.77
C PHE A 110 -6.61 -4.46 8.98
N GLY A 111 -5.35 -4.50 8.58
CA GLY A 111 -4.49 -5.66 8.74
C GLY A 111 -3.18 -5.36 9.44
N GLY A 112 -2.49 -6.42 9.83
CA GLY A 112 -1.20 -6.33 10.50
C GLY A 112 -0.95 -7.51 11.45
N PRO A 113 0.15 -7.46 12.22
CA PRO A 113 0.51 -8.53 13.14
C PRO A 113 -0.55 -8.67 14.25
N LEU A 114 -1.03 -9.89 14.46
CA LEU A 114 -1.91 -10.20 15.59
C LEU A 114 -1.05 -10.39 16.86
N ASN A 115 -1.09 -9.40 17.75
CA ASN A 115 -0.44 -9.51 19.06
C ASN A 115 -1.46 -9.74 20.20
N VAL A 116 -2.65 -9.15 20.10
CA VAL A 116 -3.68 -9.18 21.14
C VAL A 116 -5.05 -9.32 20.48
N ILE A 117 -5.89 -10.21 21.01
CA ILE A 117 -7.28 -10.35 20.57
C ILE A 117 -8.13 -9.36 21.38
N ASN A 118 -8.45 -8.23 20.78
CA ASN A 118 -9.44 -7.28 21.27
C ASN A 118 -10.15 -6.63 20.09
N MET A 119 -11.37 -7.11 19.82
CA MET A 119 -12.15 -6.72 18.66
C MET A 119 -12.60 -5.25 18.72
N ASN A 120 -12.78 -4.67 19.90
CA ASN A 120 -13.30 -3.29 20.04
C ASN A 120 -12.21 -2.29 20.41
N LEU A 121 -10.98 -2.53 19.96
CA LEU A 121 -9.83 -1.69 20.27
C LEU A 121 -9.10 -1.26 19.00
N LEU A 122 -8.97 0.06 18.85
CA LEU A 122 -8.07 0.71 17.92
C LEU A 122 -6.78 1.12 18.63
N SER A 123 -5.65 1.01 17.94
CA SER A 123 -4.45 1.77 18.28
C SER A 123 -4.26 2.90 17.28
N VAL A 124 -3.79 4.04 17.76
CA VAL A 124 -3.41 5.18 16.92
C VAL A 124 -1.91 5.37 17.02
N GLU A 125 -1.21 5.24 15.90
CA GLU A 125 0.26 5.26 15.81
C GLU A 125 0.72 5.65 14.39
N PRO A 126 2.02 5.95 14.16
CA PRO A 126 2.53 6.16 12.81
C PRO A 126 2.37 4.94 11.91
N TRP A 127 1.95 5.16 10.66
CA TRP A 127 1.86 4.08 9.68
C TRP A 127 3.23 3.59 9.22
N ARG A 128 3.35 2.28 9.01
CA ARG A 128 4.49 1.60 8.36
C ARG A 128 4.10 0.16 7.98
N PRO A 129 4.81 -0.51 7.05
CA PRO A 129 4.71 -1.96 6.91
C PRO A 129 4.94 -2.70 8.24
N PRO A 130 4.25 -3.82 8.50
CA PRO A 130 3.29 -4.51 7.63
C PRO A 130 1.81 -4.10 7.86
N PHE A 131 1.54 -2.81 8.13
CA PHE A 131 0.17 -2.27 8.25
C PHE A 131 -0.43 -1.81 6.90
N ASP A 132 0.11 -2.34 5.80
CA ASP A 132 -0.30 -2.11 4.42
C ASP A 132 -1.54 -2.93 4.00
N LEU A 133 -1.89 -3.95 4.78
CA LEU A 133 -3.08 -4.77 4.57
C LEU A 133 -4.37 -3.99 4.86
N GLY A 134 -5.22 -3.85 3.84
CA GLY A 134 -6.50 -3.14 3.99
C GLY A 134 -6.30 -1.65 4.27
N LEU A 135 -5.23 -1.03 3.76
CA LEU A 135 -5.00 0.40 3.94
C LEU A 135 -6.15 1.21 3.34
N ALA A 136 -6.70 2.15 4.11
CA ALA A 136 -7.80 2.99 3.67
C ALA A 136 -7.57 4.47 3.93
N PHE A 137 -7.90 5.28 2.92
CA PHE A 137 -7.76 6.74 2.97
C PHE A 137 -8.65 7.41 1.92
N ASN A 138 -8.96 8.69 2.12
CA ASN A 138 -9.86 9.45 1.25
C ASN A 138 -9.09 10.23 0.17
N LYS A 139 -9.83 10.91 -0.71
CA LYS A 139 -9.28 11.69 -1.82
C LYS A 139 -8.40 12.86 -1.35
N THR A 140 -8.70 13.46 -0.20
CA THR A 140 -7.88 14.54 0.36
C THR A 140 -6.50 14.02 0.77
N THR A 141 -6.46 12.90 1.51
CA THR A 141 -5.20 12.23 1.85
C THR A 141 -4.45 11.78 0.60
N TRP A 142 -5.16 11.24 -0.42
CA TRP A 142 -4.53 10.85 -1.68
C TRP A 142 -3.87 12.01 -2.42
N ARG A 143 -4.52 13.18 -2.51
CA ARG A 143 -3.92 14.37 -3.14
C ARG A 143 -2.63 14.81 -2.43
N LYS A 144 -2.61 14.72 -1.10
CA LYS A 144 -1.40 14.96 -0.30
C LYS A 144 -0.34 13.89 -0.57
N ILE A 145 -0.70 12.61 -0.69
CA ILE A 145 0.23 11.55 -1.09
C ILE A 145 0.83 11.87 -2.47
N PHE A 146 -0.03 12.17 -3.44
CA PHE A 146 0.38 12.45 -4.82
C PHE A 146 1.31 13.67 -4.94
N SER A 147 1.16 14.70 -4.11
CA SER A 147 2.06 15.87 -4.13
C SER A 147 3.50 15.53 -3.71
N TYR A 148 3.74 14.36 -3.11
CA TYR A 148 5.06 13.83 -2.76
C TYR A 148 5.46 12.64 -3.66
N SER A 149 4.84 12.48 -4.84
CA SER A 149 5.06 11.35 -5.75
C SER A 149 6.54 11.08 -6.06
N SER A 150 7.37 12.11 -6.14
CA SER A 150 8.83 11.97 -6.34
C SER A 150 9.50 11.13 -5.26
N HIS A 151 9.10 11.25 -3.99
CA HIS A 151 9.63 10.46 -2.89
C HIS A 151 9.19 8.99 -2.95
N TYR A 152 8.08 8.67 -3.63
CA TYR A 152 7.64 7.29 -3.84
C TYR A 152 8.28 6.69 -5.09
N CYS A 153 8.24 7.42 -6.21
CA CYS A 153 8.68 6.95 -7.51
C CYS A 153 10.19 6.90 -7.67
N MET A 154 10.95 7.75 -6.97
CA MET A 154 12.43 7.73 -7.01
C MET A 154 13.06 6.88 -5.91
N PHE A 155 12.27 6.34 -4.98
CA PHE A 155 12.79 5.46 -3.94
C PHE A 155 13.10 4.08 -4.52
N ASP A 156 14.35 3.63 -4.38
CA ASP A 156 14.86 2.36 -4.91
C ASP A 156 14.35 1.18 -4.06
N ASP A 157 13.06 0.91 -4.17
CA ASP A 157 12.37 -0.22 -3.57
C ASP A 157 11.18 -0.62 -4.45
N SER A 158 11.11 -1.90 -4.83
CA SER A 158 10.01 -2.44 -5.63
C SER A 158 8.71 -2.66 -4.85
N SER A 159 8.73 -2.59 -3.51
CA SER A 159 7.53 -2.66 -2.69
C SER A 159 6.81 -1.31 -2.67
N TRP A 160 5.52 -1.34 -3.01
CA TRP A 160 4.65 -0.16 -2.91
C TRP A 160 4.55 0.33 -1.46
N SER A 161 4.50 -0.57 -0.49
CA SER A 161 4.27 -0.20 0.92
C SER A 161 5.51 0.40 1.59
N TYR A 162 6.71 -0.10 1.27
CA TYR A 162 7.96 0.53 1.71
C TYR A 162 8.22 1.88 1.02
N SER A 163 7.92 1.97 -0.29
CA SER A 163 7.98 3.24 -1.02
C SER A 163 6.99 4.27 -0.45
N MET A 164 5.80 3.83 -0.04
CA MET A 164 4.82 4.68 0.64
C MET A 164 5.31 5.12 2.02
N TRP A 165 6.00 4.24 2.76
CA TRP A 165 6.57 4.59 4.06
C TRP A 165 7.68 5.65 3.90
N ASN A 166 8.53 5.52 2.89
CA ASN A 166 9.50 6.56 2.54
C ASN A 166 8.80 7.90 2.24
N LEU A 167 7.76 7.88 1.40
CA LEU A 167 6.98 9.08 1.09
C LEU A 167 6.40 9.72 2.36
N PHE A 168 5.77 8.95 3.25
CA PHE A 168 5.23 9.47 4.51
C PHE A 168 6.30 10.02 5.45
N GLY A 169 7.51 9.46 5.39
CA GLY A 169 8.71 9.98 6.07
C GLY A 169 9.05 11.43 5.67
N ASN A 170 8.63 11.86 4.49
CA ASN A 170 8.89 13.20 3.96
C ASN A 170 7.75 14.20 4.22
N PHE A 171 6.68 13.78 4.91
CA PHE A 171 5.65 14.72 5.37
C PHE A 171 6.21 15.65 6.47
N PRO A 172 5.59 16.82 6.73
CA PRO A 172 6.08 17.74 7.77
C PRO A 172 6.21 17.12 9.17
N LYS A 173 5.37 16.14 9.50
CA LYS A 173 5.44 15.39 10.77
C LYS A 173 6.53 14.30 10.78
N GLY A 174 7.10 13.96 9.62
CA GLY A 174 7.94 12.78 9.41
C GLY A 174 7.19 11.46 9.34
N TYR A 175 5.85 11.49 9.39
CA TYR A 175 5.00 10.30 9.30
C TYR A 175 3.55 10.68 8.95
N VAL A 176 2.74 9.65 8.68
CA VAL A 176 1.28 9.74 8.62
C VAL A 176 0.67 9.04 9.83
N THR A 177 -0.34 9.64 10.46
CA THR A 177 -1.02 9.00 11.59
C THR A 177 -2.06 8.00 11.09
N MET A 178 -1.95 6.77 11.59
CA MET A 178 -2.86 5.67 11.31
C MET A 178 -3.68 5.34 12.55
N ALA A 179 -4.96 5.03 12.36
CA ALA A 179 -5.69 4.18 13.30
C ALA A 179 -5.74 2.75 12.74
N ARG A 180 -5.33 1.77 13.54
CA ARG A 180 -5.43 0.35 13.18
C ARG A 180 -6.26 -0.43 14.16
N PHE A 181 -6.87 -1.49 13.67
CA PHE A 181 -7.54 -2.45 14.53
C PHE A 181 -6.51 -3.34 15.23
N MET A 182 -6.64 -3.50 16.55
CA MET A 182 -5.75 -4.38 17.32
C MET A 182 -5.90 -5.84 16.91
N THR A 183 -7.13 -6.27 16.61
CA THR A 183 -7.41 -7.52 15.93
C THR A 183 -7.61 -7.25 14.44
N PRO A 184 -6.77 -7.84 13.56
CA PRO A 184 -6.91 -7.63 12.11
C PRO A 184 -8.29 -8.05 11.57
N ARG A 185 -8.76 -7.32 10.58
CA ARG A 185 -9.96 -7.57 9.78
C ARG A 185 -9.61 -7.94 8.34
N VAL A 186 -8.37 -7.70 7.94
CA VAL A 186 -7.80 -8.12 6.66
C VAL A 186 -6.60 -8.99 6.94
N LEU A 187 -6.61 -10.20 6.37
CA LEU A 187 -5.58 -11.20 6.53
C LEU A 187 -4.90 -11.48 5.20
N ASN A 188 -3.58 -11.67 5.23
CA ASN A 188 -2.82 -12.14 4.09
C ASN A 188 -2.87 -13.67 4.03
N THR A 189 -3.54 -14.23 3.03
CA THR A 189 -3.64 -15.69 2.88
C THR A 189 -2.31 -16.33 2.53
N LYS A 190 -1.35 -15.63 1.89
CA LYS A 190 -0.02 -16.18 1.56
C LYS A 190 0.76 -16.59 2.81
N GLU A 191 0.67 -15.81 3.88
CA GLU A 191 1.31 -16.12 5.17
C GLU A 191 0.63 -17.30 5.89
N ILE A 192 -0.64 -17.53 5.56
CA ILE A 192 -1.51 -18.50 6.22
C ILE A 192 -1.54 -19.86 5.49
N VAL A 193 -1.23 -19.91 4.19
CA VAL A 193 -1.17 -21.16 3.40
C VAL A 193 -0.24 -22.20 4.03
N HIS A 194 0.76 -21.79 4.80
CA HIS A 194 1.66 -22.70 5.52
C HIS A 194 1.10 -23.22 6.86
N SER A 195 -0.11 -22.82 7.27
CA SER A 195 -0.75 -23.25 8.52
C SER A 195 -2.28 -23.13 8.46
N GLU A 196 -2.93 -24.09 7.81
CA GLU A 196 -4.40 -24.22 7.74
C GLU A 196 -5.05 -24.17 9.14
N GLN A 197 -4.37 -24.72 10.15
CA GLN A 197 -4.83 -24.69 11.54
C GLN A 197 -4.90 -23.26 12.10
N LYS A 198 -3.87 -22.43 11.89
CA LYS A 198 -3.90 -21.01 12.27
C LYS A 198 -5.01 -20.24 11.56
N PHE A 199 -5.29 -20.57 10.29
CA PHE A 199 -6.42 -19.98 9.58
C PHE A 199 -7.74 -20.31 10.27
N LYS A 200 -7.97 -21.59 10.57
CA LYS A 200 -9.21 -22.07 11.21
C LYS A 200 -9.40 -21.48 12.61
N GLU A 201 -8.32 -21.35 13.38
CA GLU A 201 -8.35 -20.66 14.67
C GLU A 201 -8.76 -19.19 14.51
N TYR A 202 -8.20 -18.51 13.52
CA TYR A 202 -8.48 -17.11 13.26
C TYR A 202 -9.91 -16.87 12.78
N VAL A 203 -10.34 -17.61 11.76
CA VAL A 203 -11.71 -17.55 11.22
C VAL A 203 -12.73 -18.06 12.23
N GLY A 204 -12.36 -19.05 13.06
CA GLY A 204 -13.18 -19.49 14.19
C GLY A 204 -13.43 -18.37 15.20
N GLY A 205 -12.43 -17.50 15.44
CA GLY A 205 -12.58 -16.28 16.22
C GLY A 205 -13.63 -15.32 15.65
N PHE A 206 -13.80 -15.28 14.32
CA PHE A 206 -14.84 -14.45 13.70
C PHE A 206 -16.27 -14.93 13.98
N ASN A 207 -16.48 -16.22 14.27
CA ASN A 207 -17.81 -16.71 14.66
C ASN A 207 -18.28 -16.13 16.00
N THR A 208 -17.36 -15.60 16.81
CA THR A 208 -17.67 -14.95 18.10
C THR A 208 -17.87 -13.44 17.95
N LEU A 209 -17.71 -12.89 16.74
CA LEU A 209 -17.88 -11.47 16.50
C LEU A 209 -19.32 -11.07 16.72
N ASN A 210 -19.48 -9.99 17.48
CA ASN A 210 -20.75 -9.30 17.53
C ASN A 210 -20.80 -8.38 16.30
N VAL A 211 -21.79 -8.60 15.44
CA VAL A 211 -21.95 -7.85 14.17
C VAL A 211 -22.41 -6.41 14.42
N PHE A 212 -22.55 -5.98 15.67
CA PHE A 212 -22.93 -4.60 16.02
C PHE A 212 -21.75 -3.82 16.59
N CYS A 213 -21.69 -2.53 16.22
CA CYS A 213 -20.73 -1.58 16.74
C CYS A 213 -20.86 -1.45 18.26
N LYS A 214 -20.04 -2.17 19.03
CA LYS A 214 -19.87 -1.91 20.46
C LYS A 214 -19.01 -0.67 20.64
N LYS A 215 -19.03 -0.08 21.85
CA LYS A 215 -18.20 1.08 22.22
C LYS A 215 -16.73 0.84 21.85
N LEU A 216 -16.30 1.42 20.72
CA LEU A 216 -14.95 1.30 20.20
C LEU A 216 -14.02 2.14 21.08
N LYS A 217 -12.96 1.52 21.59
CA LYS A 217 -11.93 2.22 22.37
C LYS A 217 -10.76 2.53 21.46
N ALA A 218 -10.18 3.72 21.57
CA ALA A 218 -8.95 4.08 20.89
C ALA A 218 -7.84 4.31 21.93
N VAL A 219 -6.69 3.69 21.70
CA VAL A 219 -5.47 3.89 22.49
C VAL A 219 -4.48 4.65 21.64
N PHE A 220 -4.10 5.82 22.09
CA PHE A 220 -3.12 6.68 21.45
C PHE A 220 -1.74 6.25 21.92
N LEU A 221 -0.89 5.79 20.99
CA LEU A 221 0.52 5.49 21.26
C LEU A 221 1.40 6.75 21.07
N PHE A 222 0.88 7.87 21.57
CA PHE A 222 1.52 9.17 21.63
C PHE A 222 1.64 9.59 23.09
N GLY A 223 2.81 10.05 23.51
CA GLY A 223 3.02 10.72 24.79
C GLY A 223 2.75 12.24 24.70
N PRO A 224 2.78 12.95 25.83
CA PRO A 224 2.66 14.41 25.86
C PRO A 224 3.79 15.14 25.11
N GLU A 225 4.94 14.48 24.94
CA GLU A 225 6.12 14.94 24.16
C GLU A 225 6.06 14.57 22.66
N GLY A 226 4.97 13.94 22.19
CA GLY A 226 4.84 13.47 20.81
C GLY A 226 4.77 11.94 20.67
N VAL A 227 5.21 11.38 19.55
CA VAL A 227 5.13 9.93 19.33
C VAL A 227 6.01 9.20 20.34
N VAL A 228 5.52 8.14 20.98
CA VAL A 228 6.39 7.24 21.75
C VAL A 228 7.49 6.75 20.80
N GLU A 229 8.77 7.04 21.07
CA GLU A 229 9.90 6.72 20.15
C GLU A 229 9.88 5.27 19.65
N ARG A 230 9.38 4.32 20.46
CA ARG A 230 9.22 2.91 20.04
C ARG A 230 8.25 2.70 18.88
N ALA A 231 7.29 3.60 18.69
CA ALA A 231 6.27 3.54 17.65
C ALA A 231 6.70 4.27 16.36
N HIS A 232 7.52 5.33 16.45
CA HIS A 232 8.07 5.99 15.28
C HIS A 232 9.38 5.31 14.83
N LYS A 233 9.39 4.82 13.60
CA LYS A 233 10.59 4.29 12.96
C LYS A 233 10.81 5.05 11.66
N CYS A 234 12.06 5.44 11.39
CA CYS A 234 12.42 5.94 10.07
C CYS A 234 12.31 4.82 9.03
N PRO A 235 11.94 5.13 7.78
CA PRO A 235 11.99 4.18 6.68
C PRO A 235 13.40 3.58 6.56
N PRO A 236 13.54 2.26 6.34
CA PRO A 236 14.83 1.66 6.06
C PRO A 236 15.37 2.14 4.70
N LYS A 237 16.62 1.79 4.41
CA LYS A 237 17.09 1.82 3.02
C LYS A 237 16.23 0.85 2.21
N GLY A 238 15.86 1.25 0.99
CA GLY A 238 15.06 0.41 0.11
C GLY A 238 15.78 -0.87 -0.29
N ASP A 239 15.01 -1.93 -0.54
CA ASP A 239 15.51 -3.26 -0.90
C ASP A 239 15.96 -3.37 -2.37
N GLY A 240 15.84 -2.29 -3.15
CA GLY A 240 16.29 -2.20 -4.53
C GLY A 240 15.22 -2.61 -5.55
N ALA A 241 15.68 -3.05 -6.73
CA ALA A 241 14.86 -3.44 -7.88
C ALA A 241 13.96 -2.33 -8.45
N TRP A 242 14.27 -1.05 -8.16
CA TRP A 242 13.54 0.13 -8.64
C TRP A 242 14.48 1.28 -9.03
N ASN A 243 15.56 0.95 -9.72
CA ASN A 243 16.60 1.90 -10.14
C ASN A 243 16.63 2.16 -11.65
N ASP A 244 15.70 1.57 -12.42
CA ASP A 244 15.55 1.89 -13.84
C ASP A 244 14.76 3.20 -14.00
N LEU A 245 15.39 4.19 -14.65
CA LEU A 245 14.79 5.52 -14.82
C LEU A 245 13.46 5.45 -15.58
N ARG A 246 13.26 4.49 -16.48
CA ARG A 246 12.00 4.36 -17.24
C ARG A 246 10.84 4.00 -16.31
N ASP A 247 11.06 3.11 -15.33
CA ASP A 247 10.05 2.78 -14.32
C ASP A 247 9.74 4.01 -13.44
N GLN A 248 10.76 4.75 -13.03
CA GLN A 248 10.60 5.94 -12.20
C GLN A 248 9.79 7.03 -12.93
N LEU A 249 10.06 7.25 -14.23
CA LEU A 249 9.33 8.20 -15.07
C LEU A 249 7.88 7.77 -15.33
N LEU A 250 7.64 6.48 -15.64
CA LEU A 250 6.29 5.92 -15.77
C LEU A 250 5.48 6.08 -14.47
N CYS A 251 6.13 5.92 -13.31
CA CYS A 251 5.50 6.11 -12.01
C CYS A 251 5.11 7.57 -11.74
N LEU A 252 5.91 8.53 -12.21
CA LEU A 252 5.66 9.97 -12.04
C LEU A 252 4.50 10.49 -12.88
N ASP A 253 4.33 9.96 -14.10
CA ASP A 253 3.15 10.21 -14.94
C ASP A 253 2.37 8.90 -15.19
N PRO A 254 1.72 8.34 -14.16
CA PRO A 254 1.11 7.01 -14.24
C PRO A 254 -0.09 6.99 -15.18
N LEU A 255 -0.68 8.15 -15.49
CA LEU A 255 -1.82 8.28 -16.38
C LEU A 255 -1.42 8.74 -17.78
N MET A 256 -0.12 8.92 -18.04
CA MET A 256 0.42 9.44 -19.31
C MET A 256 -0.27 10.72 -19.77
N SER A 257 -0.60 11.59 -18.80
CA SER A 257 -1.35 12.82 -19.03
C SER A 257 -0.57 13.86 -19.86
N THR A 258 0.75 13.69 -20.00
CA THR A 258 1.63 14.62 -20.73
C THR A 258 2.03 14.15 -22.14
N THR A 259 1.50 13.01 -22.63
CA THR A 259 1.83 12.49 -23.97
C THR A 259 0.73 12.65 -25.02
N THR A 260 -0.26 13.50 -24.76
CA THR A 260 -1.15 14.00 -25.82
C THR A 260 -0.64 15.34 -26.34
N GLU A 261 0.23 15.28 -27.34
CA GLU A 261 0.30 16.16 -28.52
C GLU A 261 1.34 15.63 -29.52
#